data_AF-L0JN52-F1
#
_entry.id   AF-L0JN52-F1
#
_cell.length_a   1.000
_cell.length_b   1.000
_cell.length_c   1.000
_cell.angle_alpha   90.00
_cell.angle_beta   90.00
_cell.angle_gamma   90.00
#
_symmetry.space_group_name_H-M   'P 1'
#
loop_
_entity.id
_entity.type
_entity.pdbx_description
1 polymer ?
#
loop_
_entity_poly.entity_id
_entity_poly.type
_entity_poly.pdbx_seq_one_letter_code
_entity_poly.pdbx_strand_id
1 'polypeptide(L)'
;MHTRPQNPLGCDVLNDPFGPKVAEPIGHSETTDDSHDGSTLARRPEGTANRSKRANHFGTTVEKRMAEKRHFDLERASWHDAQFGNGTPVEIKSTMHEHTDSQPGNWKVYREYHEKLRRHDGWYCFVVYRPHGRSGCTILRDKMVRSSDLPLLRWHGGGDHRGTEQAKISTDSIF
;
A
#
# COMPACT_ATOMS: atom_id res chain seq x y z
N MET A 1 57.31 -5.00 19.83
CA MET A 1 57.57 -3.55 19.77
C MET A 1 56.77 -3.03 18.58
N HIS A 2 55.68 -2.27 18.63
CA HIS A 2 55.03 -1.38 19.60
C HIS A 2 53.51 -1.43 19.32
N THR A 3 52.70 -1.89 20.27
CA THR A 3 51.65 -1.13 21.02
C THR A 3 50.51 -0.51 20.19
N ARG A 4 49.30 -1.06 20.39
CA ARG A 4 48.00 -0.38 20.23
C ARG A 4 47.90 0.84 21.18
N PRO A 5 46.96 1.74 20.90
CA PRO A 5 46.12 2.32 21.94
C PRO A 5 44.65 1.88 21.84
N GLN A 6 44.01 1.81 23.01
CA GLN A 6 42.59 1.57 23.25
C GLN A 6 41.83 2.90 23.47
N ASN A 7 40.54 2.93 23.07
CA ASN A 7 39.35 3.59 23.69
C ASN A 7 39.33 5.12 23.98
N PRO A 8 38.18 5.81 24.24
CA PRO A 8 36.88 5.30 24.76
C PRO A 8 35.54 5.90 24.22
N LEU A 9 34.45 5.21 24.57
CA LEU A 9 33.10 5.66 25.03
C LEU A 9 32.46 6.99 24.53
N GLY A 10 31.17 6.91 24.18
CA GLY A 10 30.18 7.92 24.60
C GLY A 10 29.00 8.17 23.65
N CYS A 11 27.80 7.71 24.07
CA CYS A 11 26.45 8.30 23.93
C CYS A 11 25.93 8.64 22.50
N ASP A 12 24.69 8.34 22.08
CA ASP A 12 23.42 8.59 22.77
C ASP A 12 22.31 7.59 22.37
N VAL A 13 21.54 7.28 23.40
CA VAL A 13 20.24 6.60 23.40
C VAL A 13 19.16 7.62 23.08
N LEU A 14 18.40 7.49 21.99
CA LEU A 14 17.10 8.17 21.87
C LEU A 14 16.05 7.34 21.11
N ASN A 15 15.10 6.85 21.92
CA ASN A 15 13.66 6.71 21.70
C ASN A 15 13.13 5.81 20.58
N ASP A 16 12.87 4.57 20.98
CA ASP A 16 11.91 3.65 20.40
C ASP A 16 10.49 3.95 20.98
N PRO A 17 9.49 4.43 20.20
CA PRO A 17 8.20 4.84 20.76
C PRO A 17 7.15 3.71 20.86
N PHE A 18 7.49 2.44 20.64
CA PHE A 18 6.48 1.37 20.71
C PHE A 18 6.91 0.15 21.52
N GLY A 19 7.11 0.36 22.83
CA GLY A 19 7.07 -0.70 23.82
C GLY A 19 5.64 -1.21 24.12
N PRO A 20 5.47 -2.48 24.52
CA PRO A 20 4.18 -3.16 24.64
C PRO A 20 3.41 -2.71 25.89
N LYS A 21 2.10 -2.44 25.74
CA LYS A 21 1.21 -2.23 26.89
C LYS A 21 0.75 -3.58 27.45
N VAL A 22 1.04 -3.73 28.74
CA VAL A 22 0.61 -4.77 29.67
C VAL A 22 -0.91 -4.93 29.74
N ALA A 23 -1.33 -6.18 29.94
CA ALA A 23 -2.68 -6.57 30.31
C ALA A 23 -2.80 -6.63 31.83
N GLU A 24 -3.91 -6.17 32.38
CA GLU A 24 -4.46 -6.68 33.64
C GLU A 24 -6.00 -6.82 33.55
N PRO A 25 -6.61 -7.77 34.30
CA PRO A 25 -8.03 -8.13 34.22
C PRO A 25 -8.85 -7.49 35.36
N ILE A 26 -10.07 -8.02 35.62
CA ILE A 26 -11.13 -7.66 36.59
C ILE A 26 -12.29 -6.91 35.87
N GLY A 27 -13.57 -7.27 35.94
CA GLY A 27 -14.34 -8.28 36.66
C GLY A 27 -15.85 -7.96 36.50
N HIS A 28 -16.66 -9.01 36.35
CA HIS A 28 -18.12 -9.18 36.45
C HIS A 28 -19.10 -7.98 36.54
N SER A 29 -20.19 -8.03 35.75
CA SER A 29 -21.56 -8.19 36.29
C SER A 29 -22.60 -8.40 35.18
N GLU A 30 -23.46 -9.40 35.40
CA GLU A 30 -24.75 -9.61 34.75
C GLU A 30 -25.73 -8.48 35.11
N THR A 31 -26.48 -8.00 34.13
CA THR A 31 -27.89 -7.66 34.29
C THR A 31 -28.63 -7.85 32.96
N THR A 32 -29.65 -8.69 33.00
CA THR A 32 -30.75 -8.78 32.04
C THR A 32 -31.58 -7.51 32.07
N ASP A 33 -31.97 -6.97 30.91
CA ASP A 33 -33.33 -6.45 30.77
C ASP A 33 -33.79 -6.49 29.31
N ASP A 34 -35.01 -6.98 29.15
CA ASP A 34 -35.79 -7.14 27.93
C ASP A 34 -36.48 -5.81 27.63
N SER A 35 -36.34 -5.27 26.42
CA SER A 35 -37.32 -4.29 25.95
C SER A 35 -37.38 -4.25 24.42
N HIS A 36 -38.53 -4.66 23.92
CA HIS A 36 -38.96 -4.49 22.55
C HIS A 36 -39.08 -3.00 22.20
N ASP A 37 -38.39 -2.59 21.13
CA ASP A 37 -38.66 -1.38 20.37
C ASP A 37 -38.61 -1.78 18.88
N GLY A 38 -39.79 -1.82 18.28
CA GLY A 38 -39.94 -1.90 16.84
C GLY A 38 -39.73 -0.51 16.25
N SER A 39 -38.53 -0.27 15.73
CA SER A 39 -38.26 0.86 14.84
C SER A 39 -37.59 0.38 13.56
N THR A 40 -38.26 0.68 12.46
CA THR A 40 -37.87 0.44 11.07
C THR A 40 -36.43 0.87 10.80
N LEU A 41 -35.50 -0.09 10.89
CA LEU A 41 -34.11 0.09 10.49
C LEU A 41 -34.02 0.08 8.96
N ALA A 42 -34.06 1.28 8.38
CA ALA A 42 -33.49 1.52 7.07
C ALA A 42 -32.06 0.95 7.05
N ARG A 43 -31.82 -0.05 6.21
CA ARG A 43 -30.50 -0.63 5.96
C ARG A 43 -29.51 0.50 5.63
N ARG A 44 -28.58 0.79 6.55
CA ARG A 44 -27.43 1.64 6.27
C ARG A 44 -26.61 1.01 5.14
N PRO A 45 -26.13 1.77 4.14
CA PRO A 45 -25.30 1.21 3.09
C PRO A 45 -23.89 0.91 3.65
N GLU A 46 -23.67 -0.31 4.15
CA GLU A 46 -22.36 -0.82 4.58
C GLU A 46 -21.40 -1.13 3.40
N GLY A 47 -21.45 -0.36 2.32
CA GLY A 47 -20.80 -0.72 1.05
C GLY A 47 -19.40 -0.13 0.83
N THR A 48 -19.09 1.02 1.43
CA THR A 48 -17.99 1.88 0.91
C THR A 48 -16.77 1.93 1.83
N ALA A 49 -16.97 2.06 3.15
CA ALA A 49 -15.87 2.20 4.11
C ALA A 49 -15.07 0.90 4.34
N ASN A 50 -15.70 -0.27 4.15
CA ASN A 50 -15.04 -1.56 4.28
C ASN A 50 -14.19 -1.88 3.03
N ARG A 51 -14.60 -1.38 1.86
CA ARG A 51 -13.92 -1.65 0.58
C ARG A 51 -12.56 -0.96 0.47
N SER A 52 -12.46 0.32 0.85
CA SER A 52 -11.18 1.06 0.81
C SER A 52 -10.19 0.51 1.84
N LYS A 53 -10.63 0.18 3.06
CA LYS A 53 -9.81 -0.48 4.08
C LYS A 53 -9.28 -1.84 3.61
N ARG A 54 -10.13 -2.64 2.97
CA ARG A 54 -9.72 -3.93 2.39
C ARG A 54 -8.77 -3.76 1.20
N ALA A 55 -9.00 -2.77 0.34
CA ALA A 55 -8.09 -2.46 -0.76
C ALA A 55 -6.69 -2.07 -0.23
N ASN A 56 -6.63 -1.22 0.81
CA ASN A 56 -5.38 -0.85 1.47
C ASN A 56 -4.70 -2.08 2.10
N HIS A 57 -5.46 -2.96 2.76
CA HIS A 57 -4.92 -4.19 3.33
C HIS A 57 -4.21 -5.06 2.28
N PHE A 58 -4.88 -5.34 1.16
CA PHE A 58 -4.29 -6.15 0.09
C PHE A 58 -3.14 -5.43 -0.62
N GLY A 59 -3.21 -4.11 -0.79
CA GLY A 59 -2.12 -3.29 -1.31
C GLY A 59 -0.83 -3.50 -0.51
N THR A 60 -0.90 -3.34 0.82
CA THR A 60 0.25 -3.58 1.71
C THR A 60 0.76 -5.03 1.65
N THR A 61 -0.13 -6.02 1.53
CA THR A 61 0.30 -7.42 1.35
C THR A 61 1.06 -7.63 0.05
N VAL A 62 0.60 -7.01 -1.04
CA VAL A 62 1.26 -7.09 -2.34
C VAL A 62 2.62 -6.39 -2.33
N GLU A 63 2.71 -5.19 -1.76
CA GLU A 63 3.97 -4.44 -1.62
C GLU A 63 5.07 -5.28 -0.95
N LYS A 64 4.77 -5.87 0.21
CA LYS A 64 5.72 -6.72 0.94
C LYS A 64 6.20 -7.91 0.12
N ARG A 65 5.28 -8.59 -0.58
CA ARG A 65 5.62 -9.74 -1.41
C ARG A 65 6.46 -9.36 -2.63
N MET A 66 6.19 -8.19 -3.21
CA MET A 66 6.99 -7.72 -4.33
C MET A 66 8.39 -7.28 -3.90
N ALA A 67 8.50 -6.63 -2.74
CA ALA A 67 9.79 -6.29 -2.16
C ALA A 67 10.65 -7.54 -1.91
N GLU A 68 10.06 -8.59 -1.34
CA GLU A 68 10.74 -9.88 -1.15
C GLU A 68 11.13 -10.52 -2.50
N LYS A 69 10.16 -10.66 -3.43
CA LYS A 69 10.37 -11.29 -4.74
C LYS A 69 11.44 -10.60 -5.59
N ARG A 70 11.53 -9.27 -5.52
CA ARG A 70 12.35 -8.44 -6.42
C ARG A 70 13.54 -7.80 -5.71
N HIS A 71 13.72 -8.08 -4.42
CA HIS A 71 14.76 -7.49 -3.57
C HIS A 71 14.72 -5.96 -3.59
N PHE A 72 13.52 -5.38 -3.38
CA PHE A 72 13.40 -3.95 -3.15
C PHE A 72 13.57 -3.62 -1.68
N ASP A 73 14.17 -2.47 -1.41
CA ASP A 73 14.13 -1.84 -0.10
C ASP A 73 12.86 -0.98 -0.03
N LEU A 74 11.90 -1.36 0.82
CA LEU A 74 10.67 -0.58 1.01
C LEU A 74 10.99 0.76 1.68
N GLU A 75 10.40 1.84 1.16
CA GLU A 75 10.62 3.19 1.66
C GLU A 75 9.30 3.87 2.06
N ARG A 76 9.34 4.70 3.10
CA ARG A 76 8.20 5.54 3.52
C ARG A 76 8.24 6.90 2.84
N ALA A 77 8.58 6.95 1.56
CA ALA A 77 8.63 8.19 0.80
C ALA A 77 7.23 8.61 0.33
N SER A 78 7.05 9.92 0.10
CA SER A 78 5.74 10.47 -0.28
C SER A 78 5.33 10.21 -1.72
N TRP A 79 6.24 9.71 -2.56
CA TRP A 79 6.08 9.70 -4.02
C TRP A 79 6.56 8.41 -4.71
N HIS A 80 7.13 7.47 -3.94
CA HIS A 80 7.51 6.14 -4.38
C HIS A 80 7.48 5.16 -3.20
N ASP A 81 7.30 3.86 -3.47
CA ASP A 81 7.08 2.84 -2.43
C ASP A 81 8.36 2.10 -2.02
N ALA A 82 9.34 2.03 -2.92
CA ALA A 82 10.55 1.25 -2.71
C ALA A 82 11.69 1.72 -3.61
N GLN A 83 12.87 1.15 -3.43
CA GLN A 83 14.01 1.33 -4.31
C GLN A 83 14.68 -0.01 -4.61
N PHE A 84 15.38 -0.10 -5.73
CA PHE A 84 16.38 -1.13 -5.93
C PHE A 84 17.58 -0.87 -4.99
N GLY A 85 18.39 -1.89 -4.73
CA GLY A 85 19.60 -1.73 -3.88
C GLY A 85 20.65 -0.73 -4.42
N ASN A 86 20.52 -0.27 -5.66
CA ASN A 86 21.33 0.81 -6.23
C ASN A 86 20.71 2.21 -6.05
N GLY A 87 19.60 2.34 -5.31
CA GLY A 87 18.88 3.59 -5.07
C GLY A 87 17.93 4.02 -6.19
N THR A 88 17.76 3.22 -7.26
CA THR A 88 16.78 3.56 -8.31
C THR A 88 15.35 3.40 -7.77
N PRO A 89 14.49 4.43 -7.87
CA PRO A 89 13.16 4.41 -7.25
C PRO A 89 12.17 3.51 -7.98
N VAL A 90 11.28 2.89 -7.22
CA VAL A 90 10.23 1.97 -7.66
C VAL A 90 8.88 2.36 -7.05
N GLU A 91 7.88 2.53 -7.90
CA GLU A 91 6.47 2.66 -7.50
C GLU A 91 5.76 1.31 -7.69
N ILE A 92 5.14 0.77 -6.63
CA ILE A 92 4.41 -0.49 -6.67
C ILE A 92 2.92 -0.20 -6.83
N LYS A 93 2.35 -0.57 -7.98
CA LYS A 93 0.92 -0.43 -8.24
C LYS A 93 0.25 -1.79 -8.29
N SER A 94 -0.73 -2.01 -7.41
CA SER A 94 -1.49 -3.25 -7.35
C SER A 94 -2.96 -3.02 -7.71
N THR A 95 -3.57 -3.99 -8.39
CA THR A 95 -4.99 -3.97 -8.71
C THR A 95 -5.59 -5.37 -8.67
N MET A 96 -6.88 -5.44 -8.37
CA MET A 96 -7.61 -6.71 -8.33
C MET A 96 -7.89 -7.19 -9.76
N HIS A 97 -7.77 -8.49 -10.01
CA HIS A 97 -8.00 -9.10 -11.34
C HIS A 97 -9.38 -8.76 -11.88
N GLU A 98 -10.42 -9.04 -11.10
CA GLU A 98 -11.81 -8.74 -11.44
C GLU A 98 -12.43 -8.05 -10.24
N HIS A 99 -13.07 -6.92 -10.52
CA HIS A 99 -13.98 -6.28 -9.58
C HIS A 99 -15.30 -7.07 -9.51
N THR A 100 -16.16 -6.70 -8.55
CA THR A 100 -17.46 -7.37 -8.33
C THR A 100 -18.41 -7.28 -9.52
N ASP A 101 -18.16 -6.35 -10.45
CA ASP A 101 -18.87 -6.14 -11.71
C ASP A 101 -18.21 -6.85 -12.90
N SER A 102 -17.26 -7.77 -12.63
CA SER A 102 -16.44 -8.49 -13.63
C SER A 102 -15.56 -7.59 -14.49
N GLN A 103 -15.45 -6.30 -14.17
CA GLN A 103 -14.54 -5.40 -14.88
C GLN A 103 -13.11 -5.62 -14.39
N PRO A 104 -12.12 -5.60 -15.28
CA PRO A 104 -10.73 -5.68 -14.88
C PRO A 104 -10.34 -4.46 -14.03
N GLY A 105 -9.41 -4.71 -13.11
CA GLY A 105 -8.80 -3.63 -12.34
C GLY A 105 -8.06 -2.62 -13.23
N ASN A 106 -7.90 -1.42 -12.71
CA ASN A 106 -6.98 -0.43 -13.27
C ASN A 106 -6.03 0.07 -12.19
N TRP A 107 -4.89 0.61 -12.62
CA TRP A 107 -4.00 1.37 -11.74
C TRP A 107 -4.20 2.86 -11.97
N LYS A 108 -4.16 3.61 -10.88
CA LYS A 108 -4.13 5.07 -10.93
C LYS A 108 -2.70 5.53 -10.77
N VAL A 109 -2.26 6.39 -11.69
CA VAL A 109 -0.98 7.09 -11.60
C VAL A 109 -1.23 8.59 -11.52
N TYR A 110 -0.52 9.28 -10.63
CA TYR A 110 -0.61 10.72 -10.46
C TYR A 110 0.50 11.39 -11.25
N ARG A 111 0.17 12.46 -11.97
CA ARG A 111 1.07 13.12 -12.90
C ARG A 111 2.36 13.58 -12.21
N GLU A 112 2.23 14.26 -11.09
CA GLU A 112 3.38 14.80 -10.33
C GLU A 112 4.38 13.69 -9.96
N TYR A 113 3.88 12.57 -9.43
CA TYR A 113 4.73 11.46 -9.01
C TYR A 113 5.30 10.70 -10.19
N HIS A 114 4.51 10.53 -11.26
CA HIS A 114 4.98 9.93 -12.50
C HIS A 114 6.14 10.74 -13.12
N GLU A 115 5.99 12.06 -13.21
CA GLU A 115 7.03 12.94 -13.73
C GLU A 115 8.29 12.90 -12.85
N LYS A 116 8.13 12.82 -11.53
CA LYS A 116 9.27 12.64 -10.61
C LYS A 116 9.96 11.31 -10.83
N LEU A 117 9.20 10.21 -10.90
CA LEU A 117 9.74 8.88 -11.18
C LEU A 117 10.50 8.85 -12.52
N ARG A 118 9.98 9.50 -13.56
CA ARG A 118 10.68 9.65 -14.85
C ARG A 118 12.00 10.40 -14.75
N ARG A 119 12.04 11.50 -13.98
CA ARG A 119 13.28 12.28 -13.78
C ARG A 119 14.38 11.49 -13.08
N HIS A 120 14.02 10.43 -12.36
CA HIS A 120 14.94 9.57 -11.63
C HIS A 120 15.15 8.20 -12.30
N ASP A 121 14.82 8.05 -13.59
CA ASP A 121 14.89 6.78 -14.33
C ASP A 121 14.20 5.61 -13.59
N GLY A 122 13.14 5.95 -12.84
CA GLY A 122 12.46 5.04 -11.93
C GLY A 122 11.54 4.05 -12.65
N TRP A 123 11.07 3.08 -11.87
CA TRP A 123 10.32 1.94 -12.39
C TRP A 123 8.94 1.81 -11.75
N TYR A 124 7.99 1.29 -12.51
CA TYR A 124 6.76 0.75 -11.98
C TYR A 124 6.88 -0.76 -11.79
N CYS A 125 6.38 -1.25 -10.67
CA CYS A 125 6.07 -2.65 -10.44
C CYS A 125 4.54 -2.83 -10.47
N PHE A 126 3.99 -3.22 -11.61
CA PHE A 126 2.56 -3.48 -11.75
C PHE A 126 2.23 -4.89 -11.31
N VAL A 127 1.18 -5.03 -10.51
CA VAL A 127 0.75 -6.31 -9.96
C VAL A 127 -0.76 -6.47 -10.12
N VAL A 128 -1.16 -7.62 -10.65
CA VAL A 128 -2.56 -8.08 -10.69
C VAL A 128 -2.72 -9.19 -9.66
N TYR A 129 -3.71 -9.04 -8.78
CA TYR A 129 -3.94 -10.00 -7.70
C TYR A 129 -5.39 -10.45 -7.59
N ARG A 130 -5.59 -11.61 -6.98
CA ARG A 130 -6.91 -12.13 -6.62
C ARG A 130 -6.99 -12.38 -5.12
N PRO A 131 -7.83 -11.64 -4.36
CA PRO A 131 -8.03 -11.92 -2.95
C PRO A 131 -8.72 -13.29 -2.78
N HIS A 132 -8.40 -14.00 -1.71
CA HIS A 132 -9.09 -15.22 -1.30
C HIS A 132 -9.12 -15.32 0.23
N GLY A 133 -10.26 -15.72 0.79
CA GLY A 133 -10.46 -15.69 2.24
C GLY A 133 -10.38 -14.28 2.82
N ARG A 134 -10.03 -14.18 4.11
CA ARG A 134 -10.04 -12.90 4.85
C ARG A 134 -8.82 -12.02 4.54
N SER A 135 -7.64 -12.63 4.47
CA SER A 135 -6.34 -11.97 4.29
C SER A 135 -5.48 -12.60 3.19
N GLY A 136 -5.96 -13.68 2.58
CA GLY A 136 -5.25 -14.34 1.49
C GLY A 136 -5.35 -13.53 0.20
N CYS A 137 -4.26 -13.56 -0.56
CA CYS A 137 -4.15 -12.92 -1.85
C CYS A 137 -3.24 -13.79 -2.71
N THR A 138 -3.59 -13.99 -3.97
CA THR A 138 -2.73 -14.65 -4.96
C THR A 138 -2.28 -13.60 -5.97
N ILE A 139 -0.96 -13.46 -6.17
CA ILE A 139 -0.43 -12.67 -7.28
C ILE A 139 -0.62 -13.49 -8.54
N LEU A 140 -1.34 -12.95 -9.52
CA LEU A 140 -1.61 -13.62 -10.79
C LEU A 140 -0.55 -13.26 -11.83
N ARG A 141 -0.21 -11.97 -11.92
CA ARG A 141 0.77 -11.43 -12.87
C ARG A 141 1.48 -10.24 -12.24
N ASP A 142 2.77 -10.07 -12.53
CA ASP A 142 3.54 -8.88 -12.20
C ASP A 142 4.51 -8.52 -13.34
N LYS A 143 4.73 -7.22 -13.55
CA LYS A 143 5.64 -6.71 -14.58
C LYS A 143 6.36 -5.46 -14.12
N MET A 144 7.66 -5.42 -14.38
CA MET A 144 8.48 -4.22 -14.24
C MET A 144 8.43 -3.42 -15.53
N VAL A 145 8.12 -2.13 -15.44
CA VAL A 145 8.06 -1.23 -16.59
C VAL A 145 8.80 0.05 -16.22
N ARG A 146 9.74 0.50 -17.06
CA ARG A 146 10.37 1.81 -16.83
C ARG A 146 9.32 2.89 -16.93
N SER A 147 9.44 3.92 -16.10
CA SER A 147 8.54 5.08 -16.18
C SER A 147 8.57 5.77 -17.56
N SER A 148 9.68 5.63 -18.30
CA SER A 148 9.83 6.06 -19.70
C SER A 148 8.95 5.30 -20.69
N ASP A 149 8.65 4.04 -20.40
CA ASP A 149 8.10 3.04 -21.34
C ASP A 149 6.59 2.81 -21.11
N LEU A 150 5.97 3.58 -20.22
CA LEU A 150 4.52 3.54 -20.06
C LEU A 150 3.81 3.96 -21.36
N PRO A 151 2.62 3.39 -21.64
CA PRO A 151 1.79 3.84 -22.74
C PRO A 151 1.44 5.33 -22.57
N LEU A 152 1.04 5.98 -23.67
CA LEU A 152 0.66 7.39 -23.64
C LEU A 152 -0.47 7.62 -22.61
N LEU A 153 -0.13 8.33 -21.52
CA LEU A 153 -1.03 8.60 -20.43
C LEU A 153 -1.93 9.80 -20.77
N ARG A 154 -3.25 9.59 -20.68
CA ARG A 154 -4.24 10.67 -20.74
C ARG A 154 -4.52 11.14 -19.33
N TRP A 155 -4.09 12.36 -19.05
CA TRP A 155 -4.28 13.00 -17.75
C TRP A 155 -5.68 13.61 -17.65
N HIS A 156 -6.31 13.42 -16.49
CA HIS A 156 -7.62 13.96 -16.19
C HIS A 156 -7.65 14.51 -14.77
N GLY A 157 -8.40 15.58 -14.54
CA GLY A 157 -8.57 16.15 -13.21
C GLY A 157 -9.17 15.15 -12.22
N GLY A 158 -8.48 14.93 -11.10
CA GLY A 158 -8.77 13.92 -10.08
C GLY A 158 -9.65 14.40 -8.92
N GLY A 159 -10.50 15.42 -9.13
CA GLY A 159 -11.31 16.05 -8.08
C GLY A 159 -10.54 17.13 -7.29
N ASP A 160 -11.02 17.50 -6.11
CA ASP A 160 -10.60 18.69 -5.33
C ASP A 160 -9.33 18.50 -4.46
N HIS A 161 -8.53 17.44 -4.70
CA HIS A 161 -7.34 17.10 -3.91
C HIS A 161 -6.04 17.38 -4.68
N ARG A 162 -5.21 18.31 -4.17
CA ARG A 162 -3.86 18.75 -4.61
C ARG A 162 -3.24 18.02 -5.83
N GLY A 163 -2.85 18.77 -6.87
CA GLY A 163 -1.98 18.27 -7.96
C GLY A 163 -2.68 17.25 -8.88
N THR A 164 -3.96 17.49 -9.12
CA THR A 164 -5.05 16.52 -9.28
C THR A 164 -4.99 15.63 -10.52
N GLU A 165 -4.06 15.85 -11.45
CA GLU A 165 -4.04 15.10 -12.69
C GLU A 165 -3.65 13.63 -12.47
N GLN A 166 -4.57 12.75 -12.83
CA GLN A 166 -4.37 11.31 -12.76
C GLN A 166 -4.67 10.66 -14.12
N ALA A 167 -3.97 9.57 -14.40
CA ALA A 167 -4.29 8.68 -15.50
C ALA A 167 -4.66 7.30 -14.95
N LYS A 168 -5.55 6.60 -15.66
CA LYS A 168 -5.86 5.19 -15.40
C LYS A 168 -5.16 4.33 -16.43
N ILE A 169 -4.47 3.30 -15.96
CA ILE A 169 -3.77 2.31 -16.79
C ILE A 169 -4.54 0.99 -16.64
N SER A 170 -5.01 0.44 -17.76
CA SER A 170 -5.66 -0.88 -17.78
C SER A 170 -4.62 -1.99 -17.68
N THR A 171 -5.02 -3.13 -17.13
CA THR A 171 -4.16 -4.33 -17.09
C THR A 171 -3.64 -4.73 -18.46
N ASP A 172 -4.49 -4.64 -19.47
CA ASP A 172 -4.20 -5.09 -20.84
C ASP A 172 -3.22 -4.17 -21.58
N SER A 173 -3.05 -2.93 -21.11
CA SER A 173 -2.03 -2.03 -21.64
C SER A 173 -0.61 -2.35 -21.14
N ILE A 174 -0.50 -3.18 -20.10
CA ILE A 174 0.76 -3.59 -19.49
C ILE A 174 1.11 -5.04 -19.82
N PHE A 175 0.13 -5.95 -19.83
CA PHE A 175 0.30 -7.38 -20.06
C PHE A 175 -0.32 -7.82 -21.37
#